data_AF-A0A1S1LF38-F1
#
_entry.id   AF-A0A1S1LF38-F1
#
_cell.length_a   1.000
_cell.length_b   1.000
_cell.length_c   1.000
_cell.angle_alpha   90.00
_cell.angle_beta   90.00
_cell.angle_gamma   90.00
#
_symmetry.space_group_name_H-M   'P 1'
#
loop_
_entity.id
_entity.type
_entity.pdbx_description
1 polymer ?
#
loop_
_entity_poly.entity_id
_entity_poly.type
_entity_poly.pdbx_seq_one_letter_code
_entity_poly.pdbx_strand_id
1 'polypeptide(L)'
;MSDDSLREKQDKAALLSIFGALAMIVAYSMSFSVLTDTDMASKLENGVVPAGTDITGTQMRVIGSVIASILSVVLATAGNIVHSNAFTKLVAVLAYLAVALFTMITLVTVGLAF
;
A
#
# COMPACT_ATOMS: atom_id res chain seq x y z
N MET A 1 8.19 29.17 21.72
CA MET A 1 8.28 27.72 21.42
C MET A 1 9.77 27.41 21.30
N SER A 2 10.32 26.49 22.09
CA SER A 2 11.76 26.18 22.04
C SER A 2 12.10 25.46 20.73
N ASP A 3 13.29 25.69 20.20
CA ASP A 3 13.76 25.04 18.96
C ASP A 3 13.68 23.51 19.03
N ASP A 4 13.88 22.93 20.22
CA ASP A 4 13.78 21.49 20.45
C ASP A 4 12.37 20.94 20.14
N SER A 5 11.31 21.68 20.52
CA SER A 5 9.93 21.27 20.26
C SER A 5 9.54 21.32 18.77
N LEU A 6 10.22 22.15 17.99
CA LEU A 6 10.04 22.20 16.53
C LEU A 6 10.75 21.04 15.84
N ARG A 7 11.97 20.70 16.29
CA ARG A 7 12.75 19.57 15.77
C ARG A 7 12.04 18.24 16.05
N GLU A 8 11.48 18.06 17.25
CA GLU A 8 10.72 16.86 17.59
C GLU A 8 9.51 16.65 16.66
N LYS A 9 8.76 17.72 16.36
CA LYS A 9 7.64 17.66 15.41
C LYS A 9 8.09 17.33 13.99
N GLN A 10 9.23 17.87 13.57
CA GLN A 10 9.83 17.57 12.26
C GLN A 10 10.22 16.10 12.15
N ASP A 11 10.92 15.57 13.14
CA ASP A 11 11.35 14.16 13.15
C ASP A 11 10.15 13.21 13.16
N LYS A 12 9.13 13.51 13.98
CA LYS A 12 7.88 12.74 14.02
C LYS A 12 7.16 12.77 12.68
N ALA A 13 7.05 13.93 12.04
CA ALA A 13 6.41 14.06 10.72
C ALA A 13 7.16 13.28 9.64
N ALA A 14 8.50 13.31 9.67
CA ALA A 14 9.34 12.55 8.76
C ALA A 14 9.15 11.04 8.96
N LEU A 15 9.17 10.55 10.20
CA LEU A 15 8.95 9.13 10.52
C LEU A 15 7.57 8.65 10.05
N LEU A 16 6.50 9.42 10.31
CA LEU A 16 5.16 9.10 9.84
C LEU A 16 5.11 8.99 8.31
N SER A 17 5.76 9.93 7.61
CA SER A 17 5.84 9.92 6.15
C SER A 17 6.60 8.70 5.61
N ILE A 18 7.73 8.35 6.24
CA ILE A 18 8.52 7.17 5.87
C ILE A 18 7.72 5.88 6.08
N PHE A 19 7.04 5.73 7.22
CA PHE A 19 6.17 4.58 7.45
C PHE A 19 5.01 4.52 6.45
N GLY A 20 4.47 5.68 6.05
CA GLY A 20 3.49 5.76 4.98
C GLY A 20 4.04 5.19 3.66
N ALA A 21 5.25 5.59 3.26
CA ALA A 21 5.89 5.07 2.06
C ALA A 21 6.16 3.55 2.14
N LEU A 22 6.65 3.06 3.27
CA LEU A 22 6.90 1.64 3.50
C LEU A 22 5.61 0.81 3.44
N ALA A 23 4.53 1.29 4.05
CA ALA A 23 3.23 0.63 3.97
C ALA A 23 2.72 0.52 2.53
N MET A 24 2.97 1.54 1.69
CA MET A 24 2.63 1.47 0.26
C MET A 24 3.45 0.39 -0.45
N ILE A 25 4.76 0.31 -0.19
CA ILE A 25 5.62 -0.71 -0.79
C ILE A 25 5.09 -2.11 -0.45
N VAL A 26 4.74 -2.36 0.81
CA VAL A 26 4.15 -3.63 1.26
C VAL A 26 2.84 -3.94 0.53
N ALA A 27 1.96 -2.95 0.38
CA ALA A 27 0.70 -3.12 -0.35
C ALA A 27 0.93 -3.57 -1.80
N TYR A 28 1.86 -2.92 -2.50
CA TYR A 28 2.23 -3.29 -3.87
C TYR A 28 2.89 -4.66 -3.93
N SER A 29 3.82 -5.00 -3.03
CA SER A 29 4.47 -6.31 -2.99
C SER A 29 3.48 -7.46 -2.82
N MET A 30 2.49 -7.30 -1.93
CA MET A 30 1.44 -8.29 -1.73
C MET A 30 0.56 -8.45 -2.97
N SER A 31 0.18 -7.35 -3.61
CA SER A 31 -0.64 -7.39 -4.82
C SER A 31 0.10 -7.98 -6.01
N PHE A 32 1.38 -7.62 -6.20
CA PHE A 32 2.20 -8.21 -7.25
C PHE A 32 2.44 -9.69 -7.03
N SER A 33 2.57 -10.14 -5.77
CA SER A 33 2.69 -11.57 -5.48
C SER A 33 1.48 -12.38 -5.95
N VAL A 34 0.28 -11.78 -6.00
CA VAL A 34 -0.92 -12.41 -6.61
C VAL A 34 -0.84 -12.40 -8.13
N LEU A 35 -0.40 -11.29 -8.73
CA LEU A 35 -0.30 -11.15 -10.19
C LEU A 35 0.81 -12.01 -10.81
N THR A 36 1.87 -12.30 -10.06
CA THR A 36 2.98 -13.16 -10.51
C THR A 36 2.74 -14.65 -10.21
N ASP A 37 1.62 -14.99 -9.58
CA ASP A 37 1.27 -16.38 -9.29
C ASP A 37 0.78 -17.09 -10.57
N THR A 38 1.45 -18.17 -10.95
CA THR A 38 1.15 -18.94 -12.17
C THR A 38 -0.24 -19.57 -12.15
N ASP A 39 -0.75 -19.89 -10.96
CA ASP A 39 -2.10 -20.46 -10.81
C ASP A 39 -3.16 -19.39 -11.05
N MET A 40 -2.89 -18.15 -10.62
CA MET A 40 -3.76 -17.01 -10.89
C MET A 40 -3.72 -16.57 -12.34
N ALA A 41 -2.55 -16.65 -12.99
CA ALA A 41 -2.43 -16.47 -14.44
C ALA A 41 -3.28 -17.52 -15.19
N SER A 42 -3.24 -18.78 -14.76
CA SER A 42 -4.06 -19.85 -15.33
C SER A 42 -5.56 -19.58 -15.16
N LYS A 43 -5.99 -19.04 -14.00
CA LYS A 43 -7.38 -18.59 -13.77
C LYS A 43 -7.77 -17.48 -14.75
N LEU A 44 -6.88 -16.53 -15.02
CA LEU A 44 -7.14 -15.41 -15.92
C LEU A 44 -7.26 -15.86 -17.39
N GLU A 45 -6.35 -16.73 -17.84
CA GLU A 45 -6.28 -17.17 -19.23
C GLU A 45 -7.32 -18.25 -19.56
N ASN A 46 -7.54 -19.20 -18.64
CA ASN A 46 -8.35 -20.39 -18.90
C ASN A 46 -9.66 -20.42 -18.09
N GLY A 47 -9.88 -19.47 -17.18
CA GLY A 47 -11.05 -19.44 -16.30
C GLY A 47 -11.05 -20.51 -15.21
N VAL A 48 -9.96 -21.27 -15.05
CA VAL A 48 -9.87 -22.41 -14.13
C VAL A 48 -8.73 -22.20 -13.14
N VAL A 49 -9.05 -22.37 -11.86
CA VAL A 49 -8.05 -22.46 -10.79
C VAL A 49 -7.52 -23.89 -10.73
N PRO A 50 -6.19 -24.12 -10.87
CA PRO A 50 -5.59 -25.44 -10.71
C PRO A 50 -5.91 -26.10 -9.36
N ALA A 51 -5.94 -27.43 -9.34
CA ALA A 51 -6.16 -28.17 -8.09
C ALA A 51 -4.93 -28.01 -7.17
N GLY A 52 -5.18 -27.64 -5.91
CA GLY A 52 -4.12 -27.45 -4.90
C GLY A 52 -3.64 -26.01 -4.72
N THR A 53 -4.17 -25.05 -5.50
CA THR A 53 -3.88 -23.63 -5.32
C THR A 53 -4.34 -23.13 -3.95
N ASP A 54 -3.47 -22.39 -3.24
CA ASP A 54 -3.79 -21.78 -1.95
C ASP A 54 -4.63 -20.50 -2.14
N ILE A 55 -5.93 -20.68 -2.38
CA ILE A 55 -6.88 -19.58 -2.51
C ILE A 55 -6.96 -18.75 -1.24
N THR A 56 -6.86 -19.37 -0.06
CA THR A 56 -6.96 -18.65 1.21
C THR A 56 -5.76 -17.71 1.40
N GLY A 57 -4.55 -18.19 1.10
CA GLY A 57 -3.34 -17.37 1.11
C GLY A 57 -3.42 -16.20 0.12
N THR A 58 -3.94 -16.45 -1.09
CA THR A 58 -4.17 -15.39 -2.09
C THR A 58 -5.16 -14.34 -1.60
N GLN A 59 -6.29 -14.75 -1.03
CA GLN A 59 -7.28 -13.83 -0.46
C GLN A 59 -6.69 -12.98 0.68
N MET A 60 -5.90 -13.61 1.57
CA MET A 60 -5.22 -12.90 2.65
C MET A 60 -4.21 -11.88 2.14
N ARG A 61 -3.48 -12.17 1.04
CA ARG A 61 -2.58 -11.20 0.40
C ARG A 61 -3.34 -10.00 -0.16
N VAL A 62 -4.50 -10.21 -0.78
CA VAL A 62 -5.35 -9.12 -1.30
C VAL A 62 -5.92 -8.27 -0.15
N ILE A 63 -6.45 -8.91 0.90
CA ILE A 63 -6.98 -8.17 2.06
C ILE A 63 -5.84 -7.39 2.75
N GLY A 64 -4.70 -8.03 2.96
CA GLY A 64 -3.51 -7.41 3.55
C GLY A 64 -3.01 -6.23 2.73
N SER A 65 -3.03 -6.31 1.40
CA SER A 65 -2.59 -5.21 0.54
C SER A 65 -3.51 -4.00 0.64
N VAL A 66 -4.83 -4.21 0.71
CA VAL A 66 -5.82 -3.13 0.91
C VAL A 66 -5.59 -2.43 2.25
N ILE A 67 -5.42 -3.20 3.33
CA ILE A 67 -5.16 -2.64 4.67
C ILE A 67 -3.86 -1.83 4.67
N ALA A 68 -2.79 -2.36 4.08
CA ALA A 68 -1.50 -1.67 4.01
C ALA A 68 -1.59 -0.36 3.18
N SER A 69 -2.36 -0.36 2.09
CA SER A 69 -2.60 0.83 1.27
C SER A 69 -3.35 1.92 2.05
N ILE A 70 -4.40 1.56 2.79
CA ILE A 70 -5.12 2.49 3.67
C ILE A 70 -4.17 3.08 4.72
N LEU A 71 -3.37 2.22 5.37
CA LEU A 71 -2.41 2.65 6.38
C LEU A 71 -1.38 3.63 5.82
N SER A 72 -0.92 3.40 4.58
CA SER A 72 0.00 4.31 3.88
C SER A 72 -0.56 5.73 3.78
N VAL A 73 -1.80 5.87 3.31
CA VAL A 73 -2.45 7.18 3.13
C VAL A 73 -2.63 7.87 4.47
N VAL A 74 -3.08 7.14 5.49
CA VAL A 74 -3.26 7.68 6.84
C VAL A 74 -1.95 8.21 7.40
N LEU A 75 -0.86 7.44 7.29
CA LEU A 75 0.46 7.83 7.79
C LEU A 75 1.07 9.01 7.03
N ALA A 76 0.98 9.01 5.70
CA ALA A 76 1.48 10.12 4.89
C ALA A 76 0.71 11.42 5.18
N THR A 77 -0.62 11.33 5.34
CA THR A 77 -1.47 12.47 5.69
C THR A 77 -1.17 12.95 7.12
N ALA A 78 -1.02 12.04 8.08
CA ALA A 78 -0.66 12.37 9.45
C ALA A 78 0.70 13.08 9.53
N GLY A 79 1.71 12.62 8.76
CA GLY A 79 3.01 13.27 8.67
C GLY A 79 2.89 14.73 8.22
N ASN A 80 2.13 14.97 7.14
CA ASN A 80 1.89 16.34 6.64
C ASN A 80 1.08 17.22 7.62
N ILE A 81 0.17 16.64 8.39
CA ILE A 81 -0.60 17.38 9.43
C ILE A 81 0.29 17.75 10.62
N VAL A 82 1.14 16.83 11.08
CA VAL A 82 2.01 17.07 12.26
C VAL A 82 3.01 18.18 12.00
N HIS A 83 3.68 18.15 10.84
CA HIS A 83 4.54 19.23 10.41
C HIS A 83 4.64 19.25 8.88
N SER A 84 4.06 20.29 8.28
CA SER A 84 4.05 20.42 6.82
C SER A 84 5.34 21.05 6.32
N ASN A 85 6.12 20.28 5.58
CA ASN A 85 7.32 20.71 4.87
C ASN A 85 7.33 20.13 3.44
N ALA A 86 8.33 20.49 2.63
CA ALA A 86 8.40 20.01 1.25
C ALA A 86 8.41 18.47 1.15
N PHE A 87 9.11 17.80 2.06
CA PHE A 87 9.23 16.35 2.08
C PHE A 87 7.90 15.66 2.41
N THR A 88 7.24 16.02 3.50
CA THR A 88 5.95 15.44 3.92
C THR A 88 4.84 15.70 2.91
N LYS A 89 4.82 16.89 2.28
CA LYS A 89 3.91 17.20 1.17
C LYS A 89 4.16 16.31 -0.04
N LEU A 90 5.43 16.14 -0.43
CA LEU A 90 5.80 15.27 -1.54
C LEU A 90 5.33 13.83 -1.27
N VAL A 91 5.60 13.29 -0.09
CA VAL A 91 5.16 11.94 0.29
C VAL A 91 3.64 11.81 0.26
N ALA A 92 2.91 12.79 0.78
CA ALA A 92 1.45 12.78 0.73
C ALA A 92 0.93 12.77 -0.72
N VAL A 93 1.45 13.63 -1.59
CA VAL A 93 1.09 13.66 -3.02
C VAL A 93 1.39 12.33 -3.71
N LEU A 94 2.57 11.76 -3.47
CA LEU A 94 2.95 10.46 -4.01
C LEU A 94 2.04 9.34 -3.49
N ALA A 95 1.66 9.36 -2.21
CA ALA A 95 0.73 8.40 -1.64
C ALA A 95 -0.64 8.48 -2.34
N TYR A 96 -1.19 9.67 -2.55
CA TYR A 96 -2.46 9.84 -3.26
C TYR A 96 -2.39 9.38 -4.73
N LEU A 97 -1.29 9.69 -5.43
CA LEU A 97 -1.10 9.22 -6.80
C LEU A 97 -0.97 7.68 -6.86
N ALA A 98 -0.23 7.10 -5.91
CA ALA A 98 -0.05 5.67 -5.79
C ALA A 98 -1.35 4.95 -5.45
N VAL A 99 -2.29 5.57 -4.73
CA VAL A 99 -3.63 4.99 -4.48
C VAL A 99 -4.40 4.79 -5.78
N ALA A 100 -4.39 5.78 -6.68
CA ALA A 100 -5.11 5.65 -7.96
C ALA A 100 -4.61 4.44 -8.76
N LEU A 101 -3.29 4.28 -8.88
CA LEU A 101 -2.69 3.11 -9.53
C LEU A 101 -2.98 1.81 -8.76
N PHE A 102 -2.91 1.86 -7.44
CA PHE A 102 -3.17 0.71 -6.59
C PHE A 102 -4.60 0.21 -6.74
N THR A 103 -5.61 1.09 -6.82
CA THR A 103 -7.01 0.67 -7.01
C THR A 103 -7.23 -0.16 -8.27
N MET A 104 -6.54 0.16 -9.36
CA MET A 104 -6.59 -0.62 -10.60
C MET A 104 -5.99 -2.03 -10.40
N ILE A 105 -4.85 -2.10 -9.73
CA ILE A 105 -4.21 -3.37 -9.39
C ILE A 105 -5.10 -4.19 -8.46
N THR A 106 -5.68 -3.57 -7.43
CA THR A 106 -6.58 -4.21 -6.48
C THR A 106 -7.81 -4.78 -7.17
N LEU A 107 -8.40 -4.06 -8.13
CA LEU A 107 -9.56 -4.56 -8.87
C LEU A 107 -9.24 -5.90 -9.57
N VAL A 108 -8.08 -5.96 -10.23
CA VAL A 108 -7.63 -7.19 -10.91
C VAL A 108 -7.33 -8.30 -9.90
N THR A 109 -6.60 -8.01 -8.83
CA THR A 109 -6.24 -9.04 -7.83
C THR A 109 -7.45 -9.54 -7.05
N VAL A 110 -8.46 -8.71 -6.80
CA VAL A 110 -9.75 -9.13 -6.24
C VAL A 110 -10.48 -10.07 -7.19
N GLY A 111 -10.57 -9.74 -8.49
CA GLY A 111 -11.19 -10.63 -9.49
C GLY A 111 -10.45 -11.97 -9.67
N LEU A 112 -9.17 -12.02 -9.35
CA LEU A 112 -8.39 -13.27 -9.33
C LEU A 112 -8.59 -14.05 -8.03
N ALA A 113 -8.67 -13.37 -6.88
CA ALA A 113 -8.77 -14.02 -5.57
C ALA A 113 -10.18 -14.53 -5.22
N PHE A 114 -11.22 -13.94 -5.83
CA PHE A 114 -12.63 -14.26 -5.59
C PHE A 114 -13.35 -14.66 -6.88
#